data_AF-A0A183U0U2-F1
#
_entry.id   AF-A0A183U0U2-F1
#
_cell.length_a   1.000
_cell.length_b   1.000
_cell.length_c   1.000
_cell.angle_alpha   90.00
_cell.angle_beta   90.00
_cell.angle_gamma   90.00
#
_symmetry.space_group_name_H-M   'P 1'
#
loop_
_entity.id
_entity.type
_entity.pdbx_description
1 polymer ?
#
loop_
_entity_poly.entity_id
_entity_poly.type
_entity_poly.pdbx_seq_one_letter_code
_entity_poly.pdbx_strand_id
1 'polypeptide(L)'
;MGGAGLQFVNIQECEIFLVRYFSREFEDRAFFLPSQIDTLKTIEKSCKAASSWRMDSDHCASVALNFHEVPEVKMLINKLSEVDIQCGGCKSVSTFCGHFGIVPKFMNDEERDETGSKMRQCIDLLLCLLSPAVDYRDVWSVARFFGRVCAKVLPPLRRRAEQTSGHLNIMSVLLSYVMTSVLDGTGGDDPILSANFAVLKNFTDTITKMTDLLQDDLHPTVAIREMVTTAVTYLRSLKCFTGLTELCKVQKFVTKQLANIEANFATLSALACNDYQV
;
A
#
# COMPACT_ATOMS: atom_id res chain seq x y z
N MET A 1 -2.64 11.84 33.53
CA MET A 1 -3.63 12.18 32.49
C MET A 1 -3.00 11.78 31.17
N GLY A 2 -3.43 10.66 30.59
CA GLY A 2 -2.82 10.14 29.35
C GLY A 2 -3.32 10.95 28.17
N GLY A 3 -2.47 11.82 27.62
CA GLY A 3 -2.77 12.55 26.40
C GLY A 3 -2.84 11.58 25.22
N ALA A 4 -3.82 11.76 24.34
CA ALA A 4 -3.86 11.09 23.05
C ALA A 4 -2.56 11.40 22.29
N GLY A 5 -1.84 10.35 21.88
CA GLY A 5 -0.59 10.46 21.14
C GLY A 5 -0.72 9.83 19.77
N LEU A 6 0.14 10.22 18.84
CA LEU A 6 0.23 9.60 17.53
C LEU A 6 1.11 8.35 17.62
N GLN A 7 0.66 7.23 17.05
CA GLN A 7 1.40 5.98 17.06
C GLN A 7 1.65 5.45 15.65
N PHE A 8 2.90 5.08 15.36
CA PHE A 8 3.34 4.59 14.07
C PHE A 8 4.22 3.34 14.20
N VAL A 9 4.12 2.44 13.22
CA VAL A 9 4.96 1.25 13.08
C VAL A 9 6.43 1.62 12.95
N ASN A 10 6.74 2.70 12.23
CA ASN A 10 8.08 3.24 12.11
C ASN A 10 8.04 4.72 11.71
N ILE A 11 9.23 5.34 11.67
CA ILE A 11 9.34 6.75 11.32
C ILE A 11 8.95 7.06 9.86
N GLN A 12 9.05 6.09 8.94
CA GLN A 12 8.65 6.29 7.55
C GLN A 12 7.12 6.38 7.41
N GLU A 13 6.38 5.54 8.11
CA GLU A 13 4.91 5.65 8.18
C GLU A 13 4.50 7.00 8.77
N CYS A 14 5.17 7.44 9.83
CA CYS A 14 4.97 8.77 10.42
C CYS A 14 5.16 9.89 9.39
N GLU A 15 6.27 9.87 8.64
CA GLU A 15 6.57 10.87 7.61
C GLU A 15 5.52 10.89 6.50
N ILE A 16 5.16 9.73 5.95
CA ILE A 16 4.15 9.63 4.89
C ILE A 16 2.78 10.09 5.40
N PHE A 17 2.40 9.69 6.61
CA PHE A 17 1.12 10.05 7.20
C PHE A 17 1.00 11.56 7.39
N LEU A 18 2.00 12.19 8.02
CA LEU A 18 1.98 13.63 8.28
C LEU A 18 2.01 14.43 6.98
N VAL A 19 2.87 14.05 6.02
CA VAL A 19 2.89 14.70 4.71
C VAL A 19 1.52 14.61 4.04
N ARG A 20 0.91 13.43 3.96
CA ARG A 20 -0.42 13.27 3.35
C ARG A 20 -1.52 14.01 4.09
N TYR A 21 -1.46 14.09 5.42
CA TYR A 21 -2.45 14.80 6.23
C TYR A 21 -2.43 16.31 5.99
N PHE A 22 -1.23 16.90 5.90
CA PHE A 22 -1.07 18.35 5.73
C PHE A 22 -1.08 18.83 4.27
N SER A 23 -0.94 17.91 3.32
CA SER A 23 -1.04 18.23 1.89
C SER A 23 -2.45 18.66 1.49
N ARG A 24 -2.52 19.70 0.66
CA ARG A 24 -3.78 20.11 -0.01
C ARG A 24 -4.24 19.11 -1.06
N GLU A 25 -3.28 18.56 -1.80
CA GLU A 25 -3.52 17.52 -2.80
C GLU A 25 -3.14 16.16 -2.21
N PHE A 26 -4.08 15.22 -2.23
CA PHE A 26 -3.83 13.88 -1.73
C PHE A 26 -2.95 13.10 -2.70
N GLU A 27 -1.75 12.73 -2.25
CA GLU A 27 -0.84 11.88 -3.02
C GLU A 27 -1.12 10.39 -2.70
N ASP A 28 -1.79 9.70 -3.62
CA ASP A 28 -2.22 8.31 -3.47
C ASP A 28 -1.15 7.29 -3.84
N ARG A 29 -0.13 7.69 -4.61
CA ARG A 29 0.92 6.79 -5.11
C ARG A 29 1.74 6.17 -3.97
N ALA A 30 2.21 4.95 -4.21
CA ALA A 30 3.00 4.20 -3.22
C ALA A 30 4.36 4.86 -2.95
N PHE A 31 4.71 4.98 -1.66
CA PHE A 31 6.03 5.46 -1.22
C PHE A 31 7.04 4.31 -1.17
N PHE A 32 8.28 4.60 -1.60
CA PHE A 32 9.39 3.68 -1.52
C PHE A 32 10.63 4.38 -0.98
N LEU A 33 11.46 3.64 -0.25
CA LEU A 33 12.71 4.16 0.28
C LEU A 33 13.69 4.48 -0.87
N PRO A 34 14.55 5.52 -0.73
CA PRO A 34 15.60 5.81 -1.70
C PRO A 34 16.47 4.60 -2.04
N SER A 35 16.76 3.75 -1.04
CA SER A 35 17.53 2.51 -1.22
C SER A 35 16.85 1.45 -2.10
N GLN A 36 15.54 1.56 -2.34
CA GLN A 36 14.76 0.63 -3.14
C GLN A 36 14.62 1.08 -4.60
N ILE A 37 14.92 2.34 -4.91
CA ILE A 37 14.63 2.96 -6.21
C ILE A 37 15.36 2.28 -7.37
N ASP A 38 16.63 1.90 -7.22
CA ASP A 38 17.38 1.26 -8.31
C ASP A 38 16.88 -0.15 -8.62
N THR A 39 16.43 -0.87 -7.58
CA THR A 39 15.75 -2.14 -7.76
C THR A 39 14.44 -1.91 -8.53
N LEU A 40 13.61 -0.96 -8.09
CA LEU A 40 12.34 -0.65 -8.76
C LEU A 40 12.54 -0.27 -10.23
N LYS A 41 13.51 0.59 -10.55
CA LYS A 41 13.85 0.95 -11.94
C LYS A 41 14.19 -0.26 -12.81
N THR A 42 14.93 -1.21 -12.25
CA THR A 42 15.26 -2.46 -12.96
C THR A 42 14.01 -3.26 -13.27
N ILE A 43 13.06 -3.34 -12.34
CA ILE A 43 11.82 -4.03 -12.60
C ILE A 43 10.89 -3.25 -13.53
N GLU A 44 10.76 -1.94 -13.35
CA GLU A 44 10.00 -1.05 -14.23
C GLU A 44 10.42 -1.27 -15.69
N LYS A 45 11.73 -1.32 -15.95
CA LYS A 45 12.27 -1.68 -17.27
C LYS A 45 11.85 -3.06 -17.74
N SER A 46 11.91 -4.07 -16.86
CA SER A 46 11.54 -5.46 -17.20
C SER A 46 10.04 -5.67 -17.44
N CYS A 47 9.20 -4.83 -16.84
CA CYS A 47 7.75 -4.87 -16.95
C CYS A 47 7.22 -3.79 -17.90
N LYS A 48 8.10 -2.99 -18.51
CA LYS A 48 7.77 -1.81 -19.34
C LYS A 48 6.76 -0.87 -18.68
N ALA A 49 6.98 -0.61 -17.40
CA ALA A 49 6.16 0.26 -16.59
C ALA A 49 6.75 1.67 -16.54
N ALA A 50 5.90 2.69 -16.66
CA ALA A 50 6.27 4.05 -16.32
C ALA A 50 6.52 4.15 -14.80
N SER A 51 7.31 5.12 -14.33
CA SER A 51 7.53 5.33 -12.89
C SER A 51 6.38 6.08 -12.19
N SER A 52 5.37 6.54 -12.95
CA SER A 52 4.29 7.40 -12.47
C SER A 52 3.30 6.73 -11.50
N TRP A 53 3.38 5.41 -11.29
CA TRP A 53 2.55 4.69 -10.30
C TRP A 53 3.08 4.82 -8.86
N ARG A 54 4.33 5.28 -8.68
CA ARG A 54 4.93 5.49 -7.37
C ARG A 54 5.26 6.95 -7.13
N MET A 55 5.32 7.31 -5.86
CA MET A 55 5.73 8.63 -5.41
C MET A 55 7.21 8.87 -5.76
N ASP A 56 7.54 10.12 -6.06
CA ASP A 56 8.92 10.54 -6.28
C ASP A 56 9.72 10.47 -4.98
N SER A 57 11.02 10.14 -5.06
CA SER A 57 11.85 9.84 -3.88
C SER A 57 12.06 11.02 -2.95
N ASP A 58 11.91 12.24 -3.46
CA ASP A 58 12.04 13.51 -2.75
C ASP A 58 10.69 14.18 -2.47
N HIS A 59 9.56 13.54 -2.82
CA HIS A 59 8.23 14.13 -2.69
C HIS A 59 7.94 14.60 -1.26
N CYS A 60 8.15 13.76 -0.24
CA CYS A 60 7.91 14.13 1.16
C CYS A 60 8.72 15.36 1.58
N ALA A 61 9.98 15.46 1.14
CA ALA A 61 10.84 16.60 1.42
C ALA A 61 10.35 17.86 0.71
N SER A 62 10.07 17.75 -0.59
CA SER A 62 9.60 18.84 -1.45
C SER A 62 8.28 19.44 -0.94
N VAL A 63 7.31 18.59 -0.61
CA VAL A 63 6.01 19.01 -0.13
C VAL A 63 6.09 19.64 1.27
N ALA A 64 6.91 19.07 2.17
CA ALA A 64 7.07 19.60 3.52
C ALA A 64 7.59 21.05 3.53
N LEU A 65 8.44 21.44 2.57
CA LEU A 65 8.94 22.82 2.45
C LEU A 65 7.82 23.84 2.21
N ASN A 66 6.76 23.44 1.52
CA ASN A 66 5.66 24.33 1.16
C ASN A 66 4.63 24.52 2.28
N PHE A 67 4.63 23.65 3.31
CA PHE A 67 3.67 23.75 4.42
C PHE A 67 3.81 25.03 5.24
N HIS A 68 5.00 25.64 5.27
CA HIS A 68 5.20 26.93 5.93
C HIS A 68 4.51 28.11 5.24
N GLU A 69 4.17 27.96 3.96
CA GLU A 69 3.50 28.99 3.16
C GLU A 69 1.99 29.03 3.42
N VAL A 70 1.44 28.02 4.08
CA VAL A 70 0.01 27.92 4.43
C VAL A 70 -0.15 28.16 5.94
N PRO A 71 -0.65 29.34 6.37
CA PRO A 71 -0.71 29.72 7.78
C PRO A 71 -1.43 28.72 8.68
N GLU A 72 -2.54 28.15 8.23
CA GLU A 72 -3.36 27.19 8.99
C GLU A 72 -2.61 25.89 9.23
N VAL A 73 -1.94 25.38 8.19
CA VAL A 73 -1.11 24.17 8.25
C VAL A 73 0.08 24.40 9.18
N LYS A 74 0.78 25.53 9.02
CA LYS A 74 1.91 25.89 9.89
C LYS A 74 1.50 25.96 11.36
N MET A 75 0.34 26.55 11.66
CA MET A 75 -0.18 26.63 13.03
C MET A 75 -0.45 25.24 13.61
N LEU A 76 -1.11 24.35 12.85
CA LEU A 76 -1.39 23.00 13.30
C LEU A 76 -0.12 22.16 13.47
N ILE A 77 0.88 22.33 12.60
CA ILE A 77 2.19 21.68 12.74
C ILE A 77 2.91 22.14 14.02
N ASN A 78 2.86 23.43 14.36
CA ASN A 78 3.50 23.93 15.59
C ASN A 78 2.91 23.25 16.84
N LYS A 79 1.61 22.94 16.83
CA LYS A 79 0.95 22.21 17.93
C LYS A 79 1.40 20.75 18.07
N LEU A 80 1.99 20.16 17.03
CA LEU A 80 2.53 18.80 17.12
C LEU A 80 3.65 18.67 18.15
N SER A 81 4.31 19.78 18.50
CA SER A 81 5.30 19.80 19.59
C SER A 81 4.71 19.43 20.96
N GLU A 82 3.40 19.57 21.14
CA GLU A 82 2.67 19.23 22.36
C GLU A 82 2.11 17.80 22.35
N VAL A 83 2.21 17.11 21.21
CA VAL A 83 1.65 15.77 21.00
C VAL A 83 2.72 14.72 21.21
N ASP A 84 2.39 13.65 21.94
CA ASP A 84 3.30 12.52 22.07
C ASP A 84 3.31 11.72 20.76
N ILE A 85 4.41 11.77 20.01
CA ILE A 85 4.58 10.99 18.78
C ILE A 85 5.47 9.79 19.07
N GLN A 86 4.91 8.60 18.92
CA GLN A 86 5.58 7.33 19.17
C GLN A 86 5.79 6.57 17.85
N CYS A 87 7.05 6.19 17.60
CA CYS A 87 7.44 5.38 16.44
C CYS A 87 8.11 4.08 16.89
N GLY A 88 7.74 2.96 16.28
CA GLY A 88 8.52 1.71 16.39
C GLY A 88 9.85 1.77 15.64
N GLY A 89 10.68 0.74 15.79
CA GLY A 89 11.90 0.53 15.02
C GLY A 89 13.16 1.24 15.55
N CYS A 90 14.14 1.46 14.67
CA CYS A 90 15.37 2.18 15.01
C CYS A 90 15.22 3.68 14.80
N LYS A 91 16.02 4.46 15.53
CA LYS A 91 16.22 5.88 15.24
C LYS A 91 16.69 6.03 13.79
N SER A 92 15.81 6.52 12.94
CA SER A 92 16.14 7.05 11.62
C SER A 92 15.58 8.47 11.48
N VAL A 93 16.12 9.21 10.52
CA VAL A 93 15.80 10.62 10.30
C VAL A 93 14.53 10.71 9.46
N SER A 94 13.51 11.44 9.94
CA SER A 94 12.40 11.93 9.12
C SER A 94 12.70 13.34 8.66
N THR A 95 12.47 13.61 7.37
CA THR A 95 12.64 14.96 6.81
C THR A 95 11.64 15.91 7.44
N PHE A 96 10.37 15.50 7.50
CA PHE A 96 9.30 16.28 8.13
C PHE A 96 9.64 16.62 9.58
N CYS A 97 9.97 15.62 10.41
CA CYS A 97 10.24 15.87 11.83
C CYS A 97 11.46 16.78 12.03
N GLY A 98 12.53 16.56 11.25
CA GLY A 98 13.72 17.41 11.29
C GLY A 98 13.44 18.85 10.88
N HIS A 99 12.63 19.05 9.83
CA HIS A 99 12.29 20.38 9.32
C HIS A 99 11.49 21.20 10.33
N PHE A 100 10.53 20.58 11.03
CA PHE A 100 9.65 21.25 11.99
C PHE A 100 10.11 21.14 13.45
N GLY A 101 11.31 20.60 13.71
CA GLY A 101 11.85 20.47 15.06
C GLY A 101 11.07 19.52 15.97
N ILE A 102 10.35 18.55 15.38
CA ILE A 102 9.57 17.55 16.09
C ILE A 102 10.49 16.41 16.52
N VAL A 103 10.36 15.95 17.77
CA VAL A 103 11.20 14.88 18.34
C VAL A 103 10.33 13.65 18.68
N PRO A 104 10.21 12.68 17.77
CA PRO A 104 9.49 11.44 18.06
C PRO A 104 10.17 10.62 19.15
N LYS A 105 9.36 9.98 19.99
CA LYS A 105 9.82 8.94 20.93
C LYS A 105 9.86 7.60 20.20
N PHE A 106 11.03 6.96 20.25
CA PHE A 106 11.19 5.63 19.67
C PHE A 106 10.88 4.60 20.75
N MET A 107 9.90 3.73 20.48
CA MET A 107 9.61 2.61 21.34
C MET A 107 10.73 1.58 21.20
N ASN A 108 11.28 1.14 22.33
CA ASN A 108 12.29 0.08 22.34
C ASN A 108 11.62 -1.22 21.91
N ASP A 109 11.69 -1.53 20.62
CA ASP A 109 11.36 -2.86 20.11
C ASP A 109 12.52 -3.81 20.42
N GLU A 110 12.63 -4.28 21.67
CA GLU A 110 13.33 -5.54 21.96
C GLU A 110 12.64 -6.74 21.25
N GLU A 111 11.44 -6.52 20.69
CA GLU A 111 10.66 -7.43 19.85
C GLU A 111 11.00 -7.35 18.34
N ARG A 112 12.19 -6.88 17.97
CA ARG A 112 12.59 -6.69 16.56
C ARG A 112 12.60 -7.93 15.66
N ASP A 113 12.31 -9.10 16.21
CA ASP A 113 12.20 -10.36 15.45
C ASP A 113 10.78 -10.97 15.45
N GLU A 114 9.74 -10.23 15.85
CA GLU A 114 8.37 -10.76 15.79
C GLU A 114 7.87 -10.99 14.35
N THR A 115 8.36 -10.22 13.38
CA THR A 115 8.05 -10.43 11.96
C THR A 115 9.04 -11.39 11.32
N GLY A 116 8.95 -12.66 11.72
CA GLY A 116 9.72 -13.75 11.09
C GLY A 116 9.56 -13.78 9.56
N SER A 117 10.48 -14.43 8.85
CA SER A 117 10.55 -14.44 7.38
C SER A 117 9.22 -14.78 6.69
N LYS A 118 8.45 -15.71 7.26
CA LYS A 118 7.11 -16.10 6.78
C LYS A 118 6.07 -15.00 6.92
N MET A 119 6.08 -14.27 8.04
CA MET A 119 5.17 -13.13 8.27
C MET A 119 5.44 -12.02 7.25
N ARG A 120 6.71 -11.71 6.98
CA ARG A 120 7.10 -10.73 5.94
C ARG A 120 6.64 -11.16 4.55
N GLN A 121 6.77 -12.44 4.21
CA GLN A 121 6.26 -12.99 2.95
C GLN A 121 4.74 -12.82 2.84
N CYS A 122 3.98 -13.09 3.90
CA CYS A 122 2.53 -12.90 3.92
C CYS A 122 2.12 -11.43 3.77
N ILE A 123 2.79 -10.51 4.48
CA ILE A 123 2.56 -9.06 4.35
C ILE A 123 2.79 -8.63 2.90
N ASP A 124 3.87 -9.10 2.30
CA ASP A 124 4.21 -8.75 0.93
C ASP A 124 3.21 -9.32 -0.09
N LEU A 125 2.69 -10.53 0.13
CA LEU A 125 1.62 -11.09 -0.70
C LEU A 125 0.30 -10.32 -0.56
N LEU A 126 -0.05 -9.88 0.65
CA LEU A 126 -1.19 -8.99 0.87
C LEU A 126 -1.01 -7.68 0.11
N LEU A 127 0.17 -7.06 0.22
CA LEU A 127 0.48 -5.81 -0.48
C LEU A 127 0.34 -5.98 -2.00
N CYS A 128 0.79 -7.12 -2.54
CA CYS A 128 0.67 -7.42 -3.96
C CYS A 128 -0.79 -7.56 -4.45
N LEU A 129 -1.75 -7.71 -3.54
CA LEU A 129 -3.19 -7.75 -3.84
C LEU A 129 -3.88 -6.41 -3.54
N LEU A 130 -3.57 -5.78 -2.41
CA LEU A 130 -4.19 -4.52 -2.01
C LEU A 130 -3.77 -3.37 -2.93
N SER A 131 -2.49 -3.30 -3.30
CA SER A 131 -1.97 -2.19 -4.11
C SER A 131 -2.64 -2.09 -5.49
N PRO A 132 -2.73 -3.17 -6.30
CA PRO A 132 -3.41 -3.08 -7.59
C PRO A 132 -4.93 -2.94 -7.51
N ALA A 133 -5.54 -3.16 -6.33
CA ALA A 133 -6.96 -2.85 -6.10
C ALA A 133 -7.19 -1.37 -5.82
N VAL A 134 -6.21 -0.69 -5.23
CA VAL A 134 -6.24 0.78 -5.05
C VAL A 134 -5.83 1.47 -6.35
N ASP A 135 -4.78 1.00 -7.02
CA ASP A 135 -4.26 1.59 -8.25
C ASP A 135 -3.81 0.52 -9.25
N TYR A 136 -4.60 0.33 -10.32
CA TYR A 136 -4.30 -0.60 -11.41
C TYR A 136 -3.00 -0.28 -12.18
N ARG A 137 -2.41 0.90 -11.97
CA ARG A 137 -1.09 1.25 -12.52
C ARG A 137 0.06 0.54 -11.81
N ASP A 138 -0.15 -0.01 -10.61
CA ASP A 138 0.86 -0.79 -9.89
C ASP A 138 1.03 -2.20 -10.49
N VAL A 139 1.70 -2.23 -11.63
CA VAL A 139 2.16 -3.45 -12.30
C VAL A 139 3.23 -4.21 -11.52
N TRP A 140 3.90 -3.57 -10.56
CA TRP A 140 4.99 -4.18 -9.81
C TRP A 140 4.42 -5.21 -8.84
N SER A 141 3.39 -4.84 -8.10
CA SER A 141 2.63 -5.75 -7.23
C SER A 141 2.10 -6.97 -7.99
N VAL A 142 1.52 -6.76 -9.18
CA VAL A 142 1.04 -7.84 -10.05
C VAL A 142 2.19 -8.76 -10.49
N ALA A 143 3.31 -8.19 -10.91
CA ALA A 143 4.47 -8.96 -11.35
C ALA A 143 5.06 -9.82 -10.21
N ARG A 144 5.15 -9.27 -9.00
CA ARG A 144 5.64 -9.99 -7.82
C ARG A 144 4.70 -11.09 -7.38
N PHE A 145 3.40 -10.82 -7.40
CA PHE A 145 2.38 -11.81 -7.07
C PHE A 145 2.56 -13.06 -7.95
N PHE A 146 2.50 -12.88 -9.28
CA PHE A 146 2.66 -14.01 -10.19
C PHE A 146 4.07 -14.60 -10.16
N GLY A 147 5.12 -13.79 -9.90
CA GLY A 147 6.47 -14.31 -9.68
C GLY A 147 6.56 -15.37 -8.57
N ARG A 148 5.65 -15.32 -7.58
CA ARG A 148 5.57 -16.31 -6.49
C ARG A 148 4.50 -17.36 -6.68
N VAL A 149 3.35 -16.98 -7.22
CA VAL A 149 2.17 -17.87 -7.29
C VAL A 149 2.16 -18.67 -8.58
N CYS A 150 2.49 -18.05 -9.71
CA CYS A 150 2.48 -18.70 -11.02
C CYS A 150 3.41 -17.97 -12.01
N ALA A 151 4.73 -18.15 -11.86
CA ALA A 151 5.70 -17.36 -12.64
C ALA A 151 5.58 -17.58 -14.16
N LYS A 152 5.03 -18.73 -14.57
CA LYS A 152 4.84 -19.10 -15.99
C LYS A 152 3.91 -18.14 -16.75
N VAL A 153 3.00 -17.43 -16.07
CA VAL A 153 2.09 -16.49 -16.75
C VAL A 153 2.74 -15.14 -17.06
N LEU A 154 3.86 -14.79 -16.41
CA LEU A 154 4.49 -13.48 -16.60
C LEU A 154 5.01 -13.26 -18.03
N PRO A 155 5.74 -14.19 -18.67
CA PRO A 155 6.19 -14.00 -20.04
C PRO A 155 5.07 -13.73 -21.05
N PRO A 156 3.98 -14.53 -21.13
CA PRO A 156 2.90 -14.23 -22.07
C PRO A 156 2.15 -12.92 -21.74
N LEU A 157 1.93 -12.58 -20.47
CA LEU A 157 1.32 -11.30 -20.09
C LEU A 157 2.19 -10.11 -20.52
N ARG A 158 3.51 -10.18 -20.33
CA ARG A 158 4.45 -9.15 -20.78
C ARG A 158 4.40 -9.01 -22.29
N ARG A 159 4.50 -10.10 -23.06
CA ARG A 159 4.41 -10.05 -24.53
C ARG A 159 3.12 -9.39 -25.01
N ARG A 160 1.99 -9.66 -24.37
CA ARG A 160 0.72 -9.00 -24.71
C ARG A 160 0.72 -7.51 -24.38
N ALA A 161 1.24 -7.11 -23.22
CA ALA A 161 1.41 -5.69 -22.90
C ALA A 161 2.30 -4.98 -23.94
N GLU A 162 3.36 -5.64 -24.39
CA GLU A 162 4.24 -5.13 -25.45
C GLU A 162 3.53 -4.94 -26.79
N GLN A 163 2.65 -5.86 -27.18
CA GLN A 163 1.87 -5.78 -28.42
C GLN A 163 0.93 -4.59 -28.46
N THR A 164 0.55 -4.05 -27.30
CA THR A 164 -0.27 -2.83 -27.20
C THR A 164 0.55 -1.55 -27.39
N SER A 165 1.83 -1.65 -27.77
CA SER A 165 2.73 -0.49 -27.94
C SER A 165 2.82 0.40 -26.69
N GLY A 166 2.61 -0.18 -25.50
CA GLY A 166 2.64 0.54 -24.23
C GLY A 166 1.33 1.22 -23.85
N HIS A 167 0.25 1.02 -24.60
CA HIS A 167 -1.07 1.56 -24.24
C HIS A 167 -1.70 0.85 -23.04
N LEU A 168 -1.46 -0.45 -22.89
CA LEU A 168 -1.99 -1.24 -21.78
C LEU A 168 -0.85 -1.83 -20.95
N ASN A 169 -1.01 -1.75 -19.64
CA ASN A 169 -0.09 -2.33 -18.69
C ASN A 169 -0.43 -3.83 -18.44
N ILE A 170 0.41 -4.55 -17.69
CA ILE A 170 0.23 -6.00 -17.43
C ILE A 170 -1.13 -6.29 -16.75
N MET A 171 -1.58 -5.42 -15.84
CA MET A 171 -2.86 -5.58 -15.17
C MET A 171 -4.03 -5.36 -16.13
N SER A 172 -3.98 -4.31 -16.95
CA SER A 172 -5.01 -4.02 -17.97
C SER A 172 -5.12 -5.14 -19.00
N VAL A 173 -3.99 -5.69 -19.44
CA VAL A 173 -3.95 -6.86 -20.35
C VAL A 173 -4.52 -8.10 -19.69
N LEU A 174 -4.21 -8.33 -18.42
CA LEU A 174 -4.74 -9.46 -17.66
C LEU A 174 -6.28 -9.37 -17.54
N LEU A 175 -6.80 -8.20 -17.17
CA LEU A 175 -8.24 -7.95 -17.10
C LEU A 175 -8.90 -8.19 -18.45
N SER A 176 -8.36 -7.60 -19.52
CA SER A 176 -8.87 -7.80 -20.88
C SER A 176 -8.87 -9.28 -21.28
N TYR A 177 -7.78 -10.01 -21.03
CA TYR A 177 -7.68 -11.44 -21.34
C TYR A 177 -8.74 -12.26 -20.61
N VAL A 178 -8.92 -12.04 -19.30
CA VAL A 178 -9.93 -12.77 -18.51
C VAL A 178 -11.33 -12.44 -19.00
N MET A 179 -11.65 -11.17 -19.23
CA MET A 179 -12.97 -10.75 -19.72
C MET A 179 -13.31 -11.38 -21.07
N THR A 180 -12.39 -11.30 -22.05
CA THR A 180 -12.60 -11.91 -23.37
C THR A 180 -12.79 -13.43 -23.27
N SER A 181 -11.95 -14.11 -22.49
CA SER A 181 -12.05 -15.56 -22.32
C SER A 181 -13.39 -15.99 -21.70
N VAL A 182 -13.90 -15.24 -20.71
CA VAL A 182 -15.22 -15.48 -20.11
C VAL A 182 -16.35 -15.27 -21.12
N LEU A 183 -16.31 -14.19 -21.90
CA LEU A 183 -17.32 -13.89 -22.92
C LEU A 183 -17.36 -14.95 -24.02
N ASP A 184 -16.19 -15.43 -24.45
CA ASP A 184 -16.06 -16.44 -25.50
C ASP A 184 -16.34 -17.86 -24.99
N GLY A 185 -16.53 -18.05 -23.67
CA GLY A 185 -16.72 -19.36 -23.06
C GLY A 185 -15.50 -20.28 -23.19
N THR A 186 -14.29 -19.70 -23.31
CA THR A 186 -13.03 -20.44 -23.52
C THR A 186 -12.04 -20.16 -22.38
N GLY A 187 -10.89 -20.86 -22.37
CA GLY A 187 -9.77 -20.51 -21.51
C GLY A 187 -8.88 -19.38 -22.06
N GLY A 188 -9.25 -18.82 -23.22
CA GLY A 188 -8.46 -17.87 -24.01
C GLY A 188 -7.50 -18.54 -25.00
N ASP A 189 -6.81 -17.71 -25.77
CA ASP A 189 -6.04 -18.05 -26.98
C ASP A 189 -4.55 -18.35 -26.73
N ASP A 190 -4.01 -18.04 -25.54
CA ASP A 190 -2.63 -18.39 -25.17
C ASP A 190 -2.60 -19.70 -24.37
N PRO A 191 -1.84 -20.74 -24.80
CA PRO A 191 -1.82 -22.03 -24.12
C PRO A 191 -1.39 -21.98 -22.65
N ILE A 192 -0.45 -21.11 -22.29
CA ILE A 192 0.05 -21.00 -20.92
C ILE A 192 -0.96 -20.25 -20.05
N LEU A 193 -1.53 -19.16 -20.55
CA LEU A 193 -2.56 -18.41 -19.82
C LEU A 193 -3.82 -19.26 -19.63
N SER A 194 -4.25 -19.98 -20.68
CA SER A 194 -5.40 -20.89 -20.65
C SER A 194 -5.22 -22.04 -19.66
N ALA A 195 -4.04 -22.67 -19.63
CA ALA A 195 -3.72 -23.71 -18.65
C ALA A 195 -3.74 -23.20 -17.19
N ASN A 196 -3.58 -21.89 -16.96
CA ASN A 196 -3.58 -21.26 -15.65
C ASN A 196 -4.79 -20.36 -15.40
N PHE A 197 -5.83 -20.47 -16.24
CA PHE A 197 -6.95 -19.53 -16.27
C PHE A 197 -7.65 -19.36 -14.92
N ALA A 198 -7.84 -20.45 -14.17
CA ALA A 198 -8.47 -20.39 -12.85
C ALA A 198 -7.72 -19.48 -11.87
N VAL A 199 -6.38 -19.48 -11.90
CA VAL A 199 -5.56 -18.60 -11.04
C VAL A 199 -5.70 -17.15 -11.49
N LEU A 200 -5.66 -16.91 -12.81
CA LEU A 200 -5.82 -15.59 -13.41
C LEU A 200 -7.19 -14.98 -13.08
N LYS A 201 -8.26 -15.75 -13.30
CA LYS A 201 -9.63 -15.35 -13.02
C LYS A 201 -9.85 -15.07 -11.54
N ASN A 202 -9.41 -15.97 -10.65
CA ASN A 202 -9.58 -15.75 -9.21
C ASN A 202 -8.77 -14.53 -8.72
N PHE A 203 -7.60 -14.26 -9.31
CA PHE A 203 -6.85 -13.05 -9.04
C PHE A 203 -7.65 -11.81 -9.47
N THR A 204 -8.10 -11.74 -10.73
CA THR A 204 -8.85 -10.58 -11.24
C THR A 204 -10.15 -10.36 -10.49
N ASP A 205 -10.92 -11.43 -10.22
CA ASP A 205 -12.18 -11.35 -9.46
C ASP A 205 -11.93 -10.83 -8.04
N THR A 206 -10.81 -11.25 -7.42
CA THR A 206 -10.41 -10.78 -6.09
C THR A 206 -10.05 -9.29 -6.12
N ILE A 207 -9.29 -8.85 -7.12
CA ILE A 207 -8.97 -7.43 -7.26
C ILE A 207 -10.25 -6.61 -7.48
N THR A 208 -11.10 -6.99 -8.44
CA THR A 208 -12.36 -6.30 -8.73
C THR A 208 -13.23 -6.20 -7.49
N LYS A 209 -13.43 -7.31 -6.76
CA LYS A 209 -14.21 -7.30 -5.51
C LYS A 209 -13.64 -6.33 -4.47
N MET A 210 -12.32 -6.24 -4.35
CA MET A 210 -11.69 -5.29 -3.41
C MET A 210 -11.82 -3.84 -3.88
N THR A 211 -11.77 -3.60 -5.19
CA THR A 211 -12.03 -2.28 -5.76
C THR A 211 -13.47 -1.85 -5.54
N ASP A 212 -14.44 -2.77 -5.70
CA ASP A 212 -15.86 -2.49 -5.46
C ASP A 212 -16.09 -2.06 -3.99
N LEU A 213 -15.43 -2.71 -3.02
CA LEU A 213 -15.48 -2.33 -1.61
C LEU A 213 -14.97 -0.90 -1.33
N LEU A 214 -14.08 -0.36 -2.16
CA LEU A 214 -13.61 1.02 -2.05
C LEU A 214 -14.60 2.02 -2.66
N GLN A 215 -15.49 1.56 -3.53
CA GLN A 215 -16.51 2.38 -4.19
C GLN A 215 -17.87 2.35 -3.46
N ASP A 216 -18.09 1.36 -2.61
CA ASP A 216 -19.27 1.28 -1.75
C ASP A 216 -19.26 2.40 -0.69
N ASP A 217 -20.46 2.79 -0.20
CA ASP A 217 -20.66 3.79 0.87
C ASP A 217 -20.26 3.28 2.28
N LEU A 218 -19.24 2.42 2.35
CA LEU A 218 -18.70 1.89 3.60
C LEU A 218 -17.77 2.91 4.26
N HIS A 219 -17.71 2.87 5.59
CA HIS A 219 -16.65 3.58 6.30
C HIS A 219 -15.26 3.06 5.86
N PRO A 220 -14.25 3.91 5.60
CA PRO A 220 -12.97 3.47 5.02
C PRO A 220 -12.28 2.34 5.79
N THR A 221 -12.34 2.37 7.11
CA THR A 221 -11.73 1.31 7.95
C THR A 221 -12.47 -0.03 7.85
N VAL A 222 -13.77 -0.01 7.56
CA VAL A 222 -14.57 -1.21 7.27
C VAL A 222 -14.20 -1.75 5.90
N ALA A 223 -14.20 -0.90 4.87
CA ALA A 223 -13.81 -1.27 3.51
C ALA A 223 -12.43 -1.95 3.47
N ILE A 224 -11.40 -1.32 4.06
CA ILE A 224 -10.04 -1.90 4.05
C ILE A 224 -9.99 -3.22 4.83
N ARG A 225 -10.74 -3.36 5.94
CA ARG A 225 -10.80 -4.62 6.71
C ARG A 225 -11.43 -5.75 5.90
N GLU A 226 -12.46 -5.46 5.12
CA GLU A 226 -13.09 -6.41 4.22
C GLU A 226 -12.19 -6.78 3.04
N MET A 227 -11.45 -5.80 2.48
CA MET A 227 -10.43 -6.07 1.47
C MET A 227 -9.35 -7.02 1.98
N VAL A 228 -8.80 -6.74 3.18
CA VAL A 228 -7.81 -7.62 3.84
C VAL A 228 -8.37 -9.03 4.03
N THR A 229 -9.63 -9.15 4.45
CA THR A 229 -10.29 -10.45 4.63
C THR A 229 -10.45 -11.19 3.30
N THR A 230 -10.82 -10.47 2.24
CA THR A 230 -10.95 -10.99 0.87
C THR A 230 -9.59 -11.49 0.35
N ALA A 231 -8.54 -10.68 0.47
CA ALA A 231 -7.17 -11.04 0.08
C ALA A 231 -6.66 -12.29 0.81
N VAL A 232 -6.85 -12.36 2.14
CA VAL A 232 -6.45 -13.52 2.95
C VAL A 232 -7.20 -14.78 2.52
N THR A 233 -8.51 -14.66 2.25
CA THR A 233 -9.32 -15.79 1.79
C THR A 233 -8.82 -16.32 0.45
N TYR A 234 -8.51 -15.44 -0.49
CA TYR A 234 -7.94 -15.83 -1.78
C TYR A 234 -6.57 -16.51 -1.60
N LEU A 235 -5.65 -15.91 -0.84
CA LEU A 235 -4.33 -16.49 -0.59
C LEU A 235 -4.42 -17.89 0.03
N ARG A 236 -5.36 -18.12 0.96
CA ARG A 236 -5.58 -19.44 1.58
C ARG A 236 -6.13 -20.49 0.62
N SER A 237 -6.81 -20.08 -0.45
CA SER A 237 -7.33 -20.99 -1.48
C SER A 237 -6.24 -21.48 -2.44
N LEU A 238 -5.09 -20.78 -2.50
CA LEU A 238 -3.95 -21.19 -3.30
C LEU A 238 -3.22 -22.37 -2.63
N LYS A 239 -2.97 -23.43 -3.41
CA LYS A 239 -2.29 -24.65 -2.94
C LYS A 239 -0.93 -24.35 -2.29
N CYS A 240 -0.21 -23.35 -2.79
CA CYS A 240 1.13 -22.96 -2.33
C CYS A 240 1.14 -22.39 -0.89
N PHE A 241 -0.02 -21.93 -0.40
CA PHE A 241 -0.16 -21.28 0.91
C PHE A 241 -1.20 -21.97 1.81
N THR A 242 -1.72 -23.12 1.37
CA THR A 242 -2.61 -23.93 2.20
C THR A 242 -1.86 -24.35 3.47
N GLY A 243 -2.37 -23.95 4.64
CA GLY A 243 -1.77 -24.25 5.94
C GLY A 243 -0.82 -23.17 6.51
N LEU A 244 -0.63 -22.04 5.82
CA LEU A 244 0.20 -20.95 6.32
C LEU A 244 -0.55 -20.12 7.39
N THR A 245 -0.33 -20.47 8.67
CA THR A 245 -1.00 -19.83 9.82
C THR A 245 -0.72 -18.33 9.96
N GLU A 246 0.40 -17.88 9.38
CA GLU A 246 0.87 -16.50 9.38
C GLU A 246 -0.09 -15.57 8.64
N LEU A 247 -0.89 -16.06 7.70
CA LEU A 247 -1.92 -15.26 7.03
C LEU A 247 -2.96 -14.71 8.02
N CYS A 248 -3.35 -15.51 9.03
CA CYS A 248 -4.26 -15.06 10.09
C CYS A 248 -3.59 -14.04 11.03
N LYS A 249 -2.27 -14.18 11.26
CA LYS A 249 -1.50 -13.22 12.06
C LYS A 249 -1.38 -11.88 11.33
N VAL A 250 -1.13 -11.90 10.02
CA VAL A 250 -1.09 -10.67 9.19
C VAL A 250 -2.43 -9.94 9.22
N GLN A 251 -3.55 -10.65 9.10
CA GLN A 251 -4.87 -10.02 9.18
C GLN A 251 -5.06 -9.25 10.51
N LYS A 252 -4.71 -9.88 11.63
CA LYS A 252 -4.77 -9.24 12.96
C LYS A 252 -3.84 -8.04 13.06
N PHE A 253 -2.61 -8.19 12.55
CA PHE A 253 -1.62 -7.12 12.52
C PHE A 253 -2.13 -5.91 11.73
N VAL A 254 -2.57 -6.10 10.49
CA VAL A 254 -3.09 -5.00 9.65
C VAL A 254 -4.32 -4.36 10.28
N THR A 255 -5.23 -5.14 10.86
CA THR A 255 -6.41 -4.60 11.55
C THR A 255 -6.03 -3.71 12.73
N LYS A 256 -5.02 -4.10 13.52
CA LYS A 256 -4.49 -3.27 14.61
C LYS A 256 -3.91 -1.95 14.07
N GLN A 257 -3.14 -2.00 12.99
CA GLN A 257 -2.55 -0.79 12.41
C GLN A 257 -3.60 0.15 11.81
N LEU A 258 -4.68 -0.36 11.22
CA LEU A 258 -5.79 0.47 10.76
C LEU A 258 -6.44 1.26 11.89
N ALA A 259 -6.63 0.63 13.07
CA ALA A 259 -7.15 1.32 14.24
C ALA A 259 -6.20 2.42 14.73
N ASN A 260 -4.88 2.20 14.66
CA ASN A 260 -3.89 3.22 14.99
C ASN A 260 -3.95 4.41 14.02
N ILE A 261 -4.07 4.16 12.71
CA ILE A 261 -4.22 5.21 11.69
C ILE A 261 -5.49 6.04 11.95
N GLU A 262 -6.61 5.39 12.25
CA GLU A 262 -7.87 6.06 12.58
C GLU A 262 -7.75 6.93 13.85
N ALA A 263 -7.10 6.41 14.90
CA ALA A 263 -6.82 7.17 16.12
C ALA A 263 -5.89 8.37 15.88
N ASN A 264 -4.91 8.23 14.99
CA ASN A 264 -4.02 9.33 14.59
C ASN A 264 -4.80 10.44 13.89
N PHE A 265 -5.70 10.08 12.94
CA PHE A 265 -6.59 11.05 12.30
C PHE A 265 -7.48 11.76 13.32
N ALA A 266 -8.11 11.03 14.24
CA ALA A 266 -8.96 11.62 15.28
C ALA A 266 -8.18 12.59 16.18
N THR A 267 -6.94 12.24 16.53
CA THR A 267 -6.05 13.09 17.35
C THR A 267 -5.70 14.39 16.62
N LEU A 268 -5.31 14.31 15.35
CA LEU A 268 -4.99 15.51 14.55
C LEU A 268 -6.22 16.40 14.31
N SER A 269 -7.38 15.81 14.03
CA SER A 269 -8.62 16.55 13.85
C SER A 269 -9.04 17.27 15.15
N ALA A 270 -8.87 16.64 16.31
CA ALA A 270 -9.14 17.28 17.60
C ALA A 270 -8.21 18.50 17.85
N LEU A 271 -6.94 18.40 17.47
CA LEU A 271 -5.98 19.51 17.56
C LEU A 271 -6.37 20.70 16.67
N ALA A 272 -6.95 20.42 15.51
CA ALA A 272 -7.48 21.44 14.59
C ALA A 272 -8.78 22.08 15.11
N CYS A 273 -9.69 21.30 15.70
CA CYS A 273 -10.97 21.80 16.20
C CYS A 273 -10.88 22.71 17.43
N ASN A 274 -9.85 22.55 18.27
CA ASN A 274 -9.64 23.40 19.44
C ASN A 274 -9.45 24.89 19.13
N ASP A 275 -9.31 25.29 17.85
CA ASP A 275 -9.22 26.68 17.41
C ASP A 275 -10.57 27.36 17.11
N TYR A 276 -11.67 26.61 17.00
CA TYR A 276 -13.00 27.17 16.69
C TYR A 276 -13.87 27.42 17.93
N GLN A 277 -13.30 27.30 19.13
CA GLN A 277 -14.02 27.50 20.41
C GLN A 277 -13.49 28.68 21.24
N VAL A 278 -12.82 29.65 20.63
CA VAL A 278 -12.42 30.92 21.28
C VAL A 278 -13.34 32.07 20.87
#